data_AF-A0A7V9AFZ7-F1
#
_entry.id   AF-A0A7V9AFZ7-F1
#
_cell.length_a   1.000
_cell.length_b   1.000
_cell.length_c   1.000
_cell.angle_alpha   90.00
_cell.angle_beta   90.00
_cell.angle_gamma   90.00
#
_symmetry.space_group_name_H-M   'P 1'
#
loop_
_entity.id
_entity.type
_entity.pdbx_description
1 polymer ?
#
loop_
_entity_poly.entity_id
_entity_poly.type
_entity_poly.pdbx_seq_one_letter_code
_entity_poly.pdbx_strand_id
1 'polypeptide(L)'
;VVEREANDLADLAHIARGFPDHHGRHRLSGMIKAYARSAIEDEWPAMAHRNGSLRTQSILDQLWHAFLEIDPQTNRESALYDQALNTLRDLSDSRRLLIFFSRNDLPLVIQFLLWGGGLVTIAFTYFFGVKSFRAQSLMTAGLTGLIAFNLLLIVLLDNPFDGYLRVTPEPLRGILERLDGIESS
;
A
#
# COMPACT_ATOMS: atom_id res chain seq x y z
N VAL A 1 -2.67 -4.84 -1.15
CA VAL A 1 -3.15 -3.55 -1.72
C VAL A 1 -2.24 -3.10 -2.86
N VAL A 2 -0.92 -3.01 -2.67
CA VAL A 2 0.04 -2.68 -3.75
C VAL A 2 -0.08 -3.60 -4.98
N GLU A 3 -0.17 -4.92 -4.77
CA GLU A 3 -0.36 -5.87 -5.89
C GLU A 3 -1.68 -5.63 -6.63
N ARG A 4 -2.73 -5.18 -5.93
CA ARG A 4 -4.01 -4.85 -6.55
C ARG A 4 -3.88 -3.60 -7.39
N GLU A 5 -3.29 -2.53 -6.84
CA GLU A 5 -3.01 -1.29 -7.59
C GLU A 5 -2.16 -1.55 -8.83
N ALA A 6 -1.16 -2.43 -8.71
CA ALA A 6 -0.36 -2.89 -9.83
C ALA A 6 -1.25 -3.60 -10.88
N ASN A 7 -2.02 -4.61 -10.50
CA ASN A 7 -2.91 -5.33 -11.44
C ASN A 7 -3.92 -4.39 -12.12
N ASP A 8 -4.51 -3.45 -11.38
CA ASP A 8 -5.46 -2.47 -11.92
C ASP A 8 -4.79 -1.58 -13.01
N LEU A 9 -3.52 -1.21 -12.84
CA LEU A 9 -2.74 -0.50 -13.87
C LEU A 9 -2.47 -1.36 -15.11
N ALA A 10 -2.16 -2.65 -14.94
CA ALA A 10 -1.97 -3.55 -16.07
C ALA A 10 -3.28 -3.74 -16.85
N ASP A 11 -4.40 -3.89 -16.15
CA ASP A 11 -5.73 -4.02 -16.75
C ASP A 11 -6.12 -2.74 -17.50
N LEU A 12 -5.89 -1.56 -16.92
CA LEU A 12 -6.08 -0.28 -17.62
C LEU A 12 -5.23 -0.19 -18.88
N ALA A 13 -3.97 -0.61 -18.84
CA ALA A 13 -3.09 -0.62 -20.02
C ALA A 13 -3.53 -1.63 -21.09
N HIS A 14 -4.19 -2.72 -20.71
CA HIS A 14 -4.80 -3.65 -21.65
C HIS A 14 -6.09 -3.09 -22.27
N ILE A 15 -6.95 -2.46 -21.46
CA ILE A 15 -8.20 -1.84 -21.92
C ILE A 15 -7.89 -0.65 -22.85
N ALA A 16 -6.90 0.17 -22.51
CA ALA A 16 -6.45 1.30 -23.32
C ALA A 16 -6.09 0.86 -24.75
N ARG A 17 -5.45 -0.31 -24.92
CA ARG A 17 -5.12 -0.88 -26.24
C ARG A 17 -6.34 -1.29 -27.07
N GLY A 18 -7.50 -1.47 -26.45
CA GLY A 18 -8.74 -1.85 -27.10
C GLY A 18 -9.47 -0.71 -27.83
N PHE A 19 -9.12 0.56 -27.54
CA PHE A 19 -9.73 1.71 -28.20
C PHE A 19 -9.21 1.92 -29.63
N PRO A 20 -10.06 2.25 -30.61
CA PRO A 20 -9.67 2.36 -32.02
C PRO A 20 -8.77 3.56 -32.33
N ASP A 21 -8.81 4.63 -31.52
CA ASP A 21 -8.05 5.85 -31.81
C ASP A 21 -6.54 5.70 -31.52
N HIS A 22 -5.73 5.89 -32.57
CA HIS A 22 -4.26 5.84 -32.47
C HIS A 22 -3.68 6.98 -31.61
N HIS A 23 -4.31 8.17 -31.62
CA HIS A 23 -3.88 9.31 -30.80
C HIS A 23 -4.29 9.18 -29.33
N GLY A 24 -5.50 8.68 -29.05
CA GLY A 24 -5.97 8.42 -27.69
C GLY A 24 -5.16 7.33 -27.00
N ARG A 25 -4.84 6.23 -27.72
CA ARG A 25 -4.06 5.10 -27.19
C ARG A 25 -2.71 5.47 -26.62
N HIS A 26 -1.88 6.21 -27.38
CA HIS A 26 -0.56 6.61 -26.88
C HIS A 26 -0.66 7.61 -25.71
N ARG A 27 -1.62 8.53 -25.74
CA ARG A 27 -1.85 9.48 -24.64
C ARG A 27 -2.21 8.74 -23.35
N LEU A 28 -3.15 7.79 -23.41
CA LEU A 28 -3.58 6.97 -22.28
C LEU A 28 -2.46 6.09 -21.73
N SER A 29 -1.75 5.34 -22.58
CA SER A 29 -0.61 4.53 -22.15
C SER A 29 0.49 5.37 -21.50
N GLY A 30 0.77 6.55 -22.05
CA GLY A 30 1.72 7.51 -21.46
C GLY A 30 1.29 8.01 -20.09
N MET A 31 0.00 8.31 -19.90
CA MET A 31 -0.54 8.75 -18.60
C MET A 31 -0.53 7.62 -17.56
N ILE A 32 -0.86 6.38 -17.94
CA ILE A 32 -0.80 5.20 -17.05
C ILE A 32 0.64 4.98 -16.58
N LYS A 33 1.62 5.08 -17.50
CA LYS A 33 3.05 4.97 -17.17
C LYS A 33 3.53 6.13 -16.29
N ALA A 34 3.08 7.35 -16.56
CA ALA A 34 3.39 8.52 -15.72
C ALA A 34 2.85 8.35 -14.30
N TYR A 35 1.65 7.78 -14.15
CA TYR A 35 1.08 7.43 -12.84
C TYR A 35 1.95 6.39 -12.14
N ALA A 36 2.25 5.27 -12.80
CA ALA A 36 3.06 4.19 -12.22
C ALA A 36 4.44 4.71 -11.77
N ARG A 37 5.08 5.57 -12.56
CA ARG A 37 6.35 6.21 -12.19
C ARG A 37 6.19 7.11 -10.97
N SER A 38 5.19 8.00 -10.98
CA SER A 38 4.97 8.93 -9.86
C SER A 38 4.57 8.20 -8.57
N ALA A 39 3.84 7.09 -8.67
CA ALA A 39 3.52 6.26 -7.51
C ALA A 39 4.79 5.68 -6.85
N ILE A 40 5.79 5.28 -7.65
CA ILE A 40 7.05 4.74 -7.15
C ILE A 40 7.99 5.85 -6.65
N GLU A 41 8.13 6.93 -7.43
CA GLU A 41 9.14 7.98 -7.20
C GLU A 41 8.67 9.07 -6.22
N ASP A 42 7.38 9.43 -6.24
CA ASP A 42 6.84 10.53 -5.44
C ASP A 42 5.92 10.05 -4.30
N GLU A 43 4.97 9.13 -4.58
CA GLU A 43 4.00 8.67 -3.58
C GLU A 43 4.64 7.76 -2.52
N TRP A 44 5.47 6.80 -2.94
CA TRP A 44 6.10 5.85 -2.01
C TRP A 44 6.95 6.53 -0.93
N PRO A 45 7.83 7.51 -1.25
CA PRO A 45 8.58 8.25 -0.23
C PRO A 45 7.70 9.19 0.61
N ALA A 46 6.61 9.72 0.05
CA ALA A 46 5.65 10.54 0.80
C ALA A 46 4.89 9.71 1.84
N MET A 47 4.57 8.45 1.54
CA MET A 47 3.89 7.53 2.47
C MET A 47 4.73 7.21 3.70
N ALA A 48 6.07 7.18 3.59
CA ALA A 48 6.95 7.09 4.76
C ALA A 48 6.79 8.27 5.73
N HIS A 49 6.38 9.43 5.21
CA HIS A 49 6.06 10.63 5.97
C HIS A 49 4.55 10.81 6.22
N ARG A 50 3.78 9.72 6.07
CA ARG A 50 2.33 9.65 6.33
C ARG A 50 1.48 10.56 5.44
N ASN A 51 2.03 10.94 4.30
CA ASN A 51 1.39 11.82 3.34
C ASN A 51 1.24 11.11 1.98
N GLY A 52 0.23 11.54 1.22
CA GLY A 52 0.16 11.18 -0.20
C GLY A 52 0.90 12.20 -1.04
N SER A 53 1.21 11.85 -2.29
CA SER A 53 1.84 12.76 -3.24
C SER A 53 0.79 13.59 -3.99
N LEU A 54 0.92 14.92 -3.92
CA LEU A 54 0.09 15.83 -4.72
C LEU A 54 0.33 15.66 -6.22
N ARG A 55 1.56 15.30 -6.61
CA ARG A 55 1.91 15.04 -8.01
C ARG A 55 1.21 13.80 -8.53
N THR A 56 1.24 12.71 -7.79
CA THR A 56 0.56 11.47 -8.15
C THR A 56 -0.95 11.65 -8.19
N GLN A 57 -1.51 12.44 -7.25
CA GLN A 57 -2.92 12.86 -7.30
C GLN A 57 -3.24 13.59 -8.60
N SER A 58 -2.44 14.58 -9.00
CA SER A 58 -2.68 15.36 -10.21
C SER A 58 -2.62 14.52 -11.49
N ILE A 59 -1.80 13.48 -11.52
CA ILE A 59 -1.70 12.56 -12.68
C ILE A 59 -2.93 11.64 -12.72
N LEU A 60 -3.39 11.17 -11.55
CA LEU A 60 -4.63 10.39 -11.45
C LEU A 60 -5.84 11.20 -11.91
N ASP A 61 -5.94 12.47 -11.50
CA ASP A 61 -7.02 13.36 -11.92
C ASP A 61 -7.00 13.61 -13.44
N GLN A 62 -5.80 13.79 -14.03
CA GLN A 62 -5.64 13.86 -15.48
C GLN A 62 -6.06 12.58 -16.20
N LEU A 63 -5.79 11.41 -15.62
CA LEU A 63 -6.21 10.13 -16.17
C LEU A 63 -7.75 10.01 -16.16
N TRP A 64 -8.41 10.41 -15.06
CA TRP A 64 -9.87 10.53 -15.00
C TRP A 64 -10.43 11.44 -16.08
N HIS A 65 -9.87 12.63 -16.26
CA HIS A 65 -10.30 13.55 -17.31
C HIS A 65 -10.11 12.96 -18.71
N ALA A 66 -8.98 12.31 -18.97
CA ALA A 66 -8.69 11.70 -20.27
C ALA A 66 -9.67 10.56 -20.61
N PHE A 67 -10.11 9.76 -19.64
CA PHE A 67 -11.16 8.79 -19.86
C PHE A 67 -12.51 9.47 -20.08
N LEU A 68 -12.92 10.43 -19.24
CA LEU A 68 -14.20 11.12 -19.37
C LEU A 68 -14.38 11.92 -20.67
N GLU A 69 -13.28 12.29 -21.35
CA GLU A 69 -13.29 12.92 -22.68
C GLU A 69 -13.63 11.93 -23.82
N ILE A 70 -13.58 10.62 -23.57
CA ILE A 70 -13.89 9.59 -24.57
C ILE A 70 -15.40 9.54 -24.78
N ASP A 71 -15.84 9.73 -26.02
CA ASP A 71 -17.23 9.56 -26.44
C ASP A 71 -17.40 8.22 -27.19
N PRO A 72 -17.82 7.13 -26.51
CA PRO A 72 -17.94 5.81 -27.13
C PRO A 72 -19.06 5.78 -28.18
N GLN A 73 -18.72 5.44 -29.42
CA GLN A 73 -19.65 5.43 -30.57
C GLN A 73 -20.29 4.06 -30.82
N THR A 74 -19.70 2.99 -30.28
CA THR A 74 -20.18 1.61 -30.48
C THR A 74 -20.47 0.89 -29.17
N ASN A 75 -21.38 -0.09 -29.18
CA ASN A 75 -21.67 -0.93 -28.00
C ASN A 75 -20.40 -1.59 -27.42
N ARG A 76 -19.43 -1.92 -28.28
CA ARG A 76 -18.14 -2.46 -27.86
C ARG A 76 -17.30 -1.41 -27.13
N GLU A 77 -17.26 -0.19 -27.63
CA GLU A 77 -16.57 0.93 -26.99
C GLU A 77 -17.23 1.30 -25.66
N SER A 78 -18.56 1.30 -25.56
CA SER A 78 -19.26 1.55 -24.29
C SER A 78 -18.91 0.50 -23.23
N ALA A 79 -18.88 -0.79 -23.60
CA ALA A 79 -18.49 -1.85 -22.67
C ALA A 79 -17.02 -1.73 -22.20
N LEU A 80 -16.11 -1.35 -23.09
CA LEU A 80 -14.70 -1.10 -22.74
C LEU A 80 -14.56 0.15 -21.86
N TYR A 81 -15.33 1.20 -22.14
CA TYR A 81 -15.37 2.44 -21.38
C TYR A 81 -15.85 2.21 -19.95
N ASP A 82 -16.97 1.50 -19.77
CA ASP A 82 -17.49 1.16 -18.45
C ASP A 82 -16.48 0.32 -17.65
N GLN A 83 -15.85 -0.66 -18.30
CA GLN A 83 -14.79 -1.46 -17.67
C GLN A 83 -13.60 -0.60 -17.26
N ALA A 84 -13.17 0.35 -18.10
CA ALA A 84 -12.07 1.25 -17.79
C ALA A 84 -12.37 2.15 -16.57
N LEU A 85 -13.58 2.72 -16.50
CA LEU A 85 -13.99 3.55 -15.36
C LEU A 85 -14.05 2.74 -14.05
N ASN A 86 -14.51 1.49 -14.11
CA ASN A 86 -14.51 0.59 -12.95
C ASN A 86 -13.08 0.30 -12.48
N THR A 87 -12.17 -0.05 -13.39
CA THR A 87 -10.77 -0.31 -13.02
C THR A 87 -10.08 0.96 -12.49
N LEU A 88 -10.39 2.14 -13.05
CA LEU A 88 -9.85 3.41 -12.57
C LEU A 88 -10.35 3.79 -11.17
N ARG A 89 -11.61 3.42 -10.86
CA ARG A 89 -12.17 3.51 -9.51
C ARG A 89 -11.45 2.56 -8.56
N ASP A 90 -11.26 1.30 -8.94
CA ASP A 90 -10.56 0.31 -8.10
C ASP A 90 -9.11 0.72 -7.82
N LEU A 91 -8.43 1.30 -8.81
CA LEU A 91 -7.10 1.91 -8.66
C LEU A 91 -7.13 3.04 -7.61
N SER A 92 -8.10 3.96 -7.75
CA SER A 92 -8.26 5.09 -6.84
C SER A 92 -8.56 4.64 -5.41
N ASP A 93 -9.39 3.62 -5.24
CA ASP A 93 -9.74 3.04 -3.94
C ASP A 93 -8.53 2.32 -3.31
N SER A 94 -7.75 1.57 -4.11
CA SER A 94 -6.50 0.94 -3.67
C SER A 94 -5.49 1.98 -3.17
N ARG A 95 -5.30 3.10 -3.90
CA ARG A 95 -4.44 4.20 -3.46
C ARG A 95 -4.93 4.87 -2.18
N ARG A 96 -6.24 5.12 -2.06
CA ARG A 96 -6.83 5.69 -0.82
C ARG A 96 -6.59 4.79 0.38
N LEU A 97 -6.71 3.47 0.21
CA LEU A 97 -6.40 2.50 1.25
C LEU A 97 -4.92 2.55 1.65
N LEU A 98 -4.00 2.61 0.69
CA LEU A 98 -2.56 2.75 0.99
C LEU A 98 -2.26 4.02 1.79
N ILE A 99 -2.82 5.17 1.39
CA ILE A 99 -2.65 6.43 2.13
C ILE A 99 -3.28 6.32 3.53
N PHE A 100 -4.47 5.71 3.64
CA PHE A 100 -5.12 5.47 4.93
C PHE A 100 -4.25 4.60 5.86
N PHE A 101 -3.66 3.51 5.35
CA PHE A 101 -2.72 2.70 6.12
C PHE A 101 -1.45 3.47 6.50
N SER A 102 -0.97 4.39 5.66
CA SER A 102 0.18 5.25 6.02
C SER A 102 -0.12 6.26 7.13
N ARG A 103 -1.40 6.61 7.35
CA ARG A 103 -1.83 7.65 8.30
C ARG A 103 -2.25 7.12 9.66
N ASN A 104 -2.67 5.86 9.76
CA ASN A 104 -3.13 5.28 11.01
C ASN A 104 -1.96 4.68 11.78
N ASP A 105 -1.49 5.40 12.80
CA ASP A 105 -0.78 4.76 13.91
C ASP A 105 -1.74 3.85 14.69
N LEU A 106 -1.18 2.86 15.40
CA LEU A 106 -1.90 2.27 16.53
C LEU A 106 -2.37 3.40 17.47
N PRO A 107 -3.67 3.48 17.81
CA PRO A 107 -4.18 4.48 18.73
C PRO A 107 -3.34 4.55 20.01
N LEU A 108 -3.03 5.76 20.49
CA LEU A 108 -2.20 5.98 21.69
C LEU A 108 -2.63 5.08 22.88
N VAL A 109 -3.93 4.84 23.02
CA VAL A 109 -4.50 3.94 24.03
C VAL A 109 -3.92 2.52 23.94
N ILE A 110 -3.79 1.95 22.73
CA ILE A 110 -3.21 0.62 22.52
C ILE A 110 -1.72 0.62 22.88
N GLN A 111 -0.98 1.66 22.50
CA GLN A 111 0.42 1.81 22.86
C GLN A 111 0.61 1.90 24.39
N PHE A 112 -0.20 2.70 25.09
CA PHE A 112 -0.21 2.75 26.55
C PHE A 112 -0.58 1.41 27.19
N LEU A 113 -1.55 0.69 26.63
CA LEU A 113 -1.94 -0.63 27.12
C LEU A 113 -0.82 -1.67 26.93
N LEU A 114 -0.08 -1.59 25.83
CA LEU A 114 1.04 -2.47 25.51
C LEU A 114 2.24 -2.24 26.43
N TRP A 115 2.70 -0.99 26.54
CA TRP A 115 3.79 -0.65 27.46
C TRP A 115 3.39 -0.83 28.92
N GLY A 116 2.20 -0.37 29.30
CA GLY A 116 1.68 -0.46 30.66
C GLY A 116 1.37 -1.88 31.07
N GLY A 117 0.69 -2.66 30.22
CA GLY A 117 0.39 -4.07 30.45
C GLY A 117 1.66 -4.90 30.58
N GLY A 118 2.64 -4.69 29.71
CA GLY A 118 3.95 -5.32 29.82
C GLY A 118 4.66 -4.99 31.14
N LEU A 119 4.68 -3.73 31.53
CA LEU A 119 5.28 -3.29 32.80
C LEU A 119 4.57 -3.91 34.01
N VAL A 120 3.23 -3.96 34.01
CA VAL A 120 2.43 -4.55 35.08
C VAL A 120 2.65 -6.05 35.18
N THR A 121 2.71 -6.77 34.05
CA THR A 121 3.00 -8.21 34.05
C THR A 121 4.40 -8.48 34.59
N ILE A 122 5.41 -7.70 34.18
CA ILE A 122 6.76 -7.78 34.76
C ILE A 122 6.71 -7.52 36.27
N ALA A 123 6.06 -6.45 36.73
CA ALA A 123 5.94 -6.13 38.16
C ALA A 123 5.25 -7.25 38.96
N PHE A 124 4.22 -7.88 38.41
CA PHE A 124 3.48 -8.99 39.05
C PHE A 124 4.36 -10.22 39.28
N THR A 125 5.27 -10.52 38.36
CA THR A 125 6.18 -11.67 38.52
C THR A 125 7.18 -11.51 39.67
N TYR A 126 7.50 -10.27 40.06
CA TYR A 126 8.31 -9.97 41.26
C TYR A 126 7.52 -10.16 42.57
N PHE A 127 6.18 -10.09 42.53
CA PHE A 127 5.32 -10.25 43.71
C PHE A 127 5.01 -11.71 44.06
N PHE A 128 5.21 -12.65 43.12
CA PHE A 128 5.09 -14.09 43.37
C PHE A 128 6.31 -14.60 44.14
N GLY A 129 6.31 -14.46 45.47
CA GLY A 129 7.38 -14.97 46.33
C GLY A 129 7.48 -16.50 46.31
N VAL A 130 8.32 -17.05 45.43
CA VAL A 130 8.64 -18.48 45.38
C VAL A 130 9.98 -18.70 46.09
N LYS A 131 10.03 -19.68 47.00
CA LYS A 131 11.21 -20.01 47.84
C LYS A 131 12.50 -20.31 47.04
N SER A 132 12.43 -20.59 45.74
CA SER A 132 13.59 -20.83 44.88
C SER A 132 13.76 -19.73 43.83
N PHE A 133 14.70 -18.82 44.10
CA PHE A 133 15.05 -17.68 43.23
C PHE A 133 15.30 -18.07 41.76
N ARG A 134 15.84 -19.27 41.51
CA ARG A 134 16.13 -19.79 40.17
C ARG A 134 14.87 -20.13 39.35
N ALA A 135 13.86 -20.74 39.97
CA ALA A 135 12.62 -21.11 39.26
C ALA A 135 11.77 -19.86 38.97
N GLN A 136 11.72 -18.92 39.91
CA GLN A 136 11.04 -17.64 39.73
C GLN A 136 11.71 -16.79 38.64
N SER A 137 13.04 -16.74 38.60
CA SER A 137 13.80 -16.07 37.54
C SER A 137 13.50 -16.66 36.16
N LEU A 138 13.40 -17.98 36.03
CA LEU A 138 13.17 -18.63 34.73
C LEU A 138 11.74 -18.39 34.21
N MET A 139 10.73 -18.47 35.07
CA MET A 139 9.34 -18.14 34.72
C MET A 139 9.18 -16.66 34.34
N THR A 140 9.77 -15.76 35.12
CA THR A 140 9.72 -14.31 34.89
C THR A 140 10.43 -13.93 33.59
N ALA A 141 11.60 -14.49 33.33
CA ALA A 141 12.35 -14.27 32.09
C ALA A 141 11.59 -14.81 30.87
N GLY A 142 10.95 -15.97 30.99
CA GLY A 142 10.11 -16.53 29.93
C GLY A 142 8.91 -15.65 29.60
N LEU A 143 8.18 -15.17 30.61
CA LEU A 143 7.00 -14.32 30.42
C LEU A 143 7.37 -12.93 29.89
N THR A 144 8.44 -12.34 30.42
CA THR A 144 9.00 -11.06 29.94
C THR A 144 9.49 -11.19 28.50
N GLY A 145 10.18 -12.28 28.18
CA GLY A 145 10.64 -12.58 26.82
C GLY A 145 9.47 -12.74 25.85
N LEU A 146 8.39 -13.42 26.26
CA LEU A 146 7.19 -13.59 25.43
C LEU A 146 6.49 -12.25 25.17
N ILE A 147 6.39 -11.38 26.18
CA ILE A 147 5.81 -10.04 26.05
C ILE A 147 6.69 -9.15 25.19
N ALA A 148 8.00 -9.11 25.44
CA ALA A 148 8.96 -8.35 24.64
C ALA A 148 8.95 -8.83 23.18
N PHE A 149 8.84 -10.13 22.95
CA PHE A 149 8.70 -10.72 21.62
C PHE A 149 7.40 -10.29 20.93
N ASN A 150 6.25 -10.32 21.64
CA ASN A 150 4.98 -9.83 21.10
C ASN A 150 5.03 -8.33 20.78
N LEU A 151 5.60 -7.51 21.67
CA LEU A 151 5.78 -6.08 21.44
C LEU A 151 6.69 -5.80 20.24
N LEU A 152 7.79 -6.54 20.12
CA LEU A 152 8.68 -6.45 18.96
C LEU A 152 7.94 -6.81 17.67
N LEU A 153 7.10 -7.84 17.71
CA LEU A 153 6.29 -8.29 16.57
C LEU A 153 5.29 -7.21 16.16
N ILE A 154 4.62 -6.58 17.13
CA ILE A 154 3.70 -5.46 16.87
C ILE A 154 4.45 -4.29 16.23
N VAL A 155 5.59 -3.88 16.77
CA VAL A 155 6.41 -2.79 16.21
C VAL A 155 6.90 -3.10 14.79
N LEU A 156 7.26 -4.36 14.53
CA LEU A 156 7.65 -4.80 13.18
C LEU A 156 6.50 -4.74 12.17
N LEU A 157 5.26 -4.97 12.62
CA LEU A 157 4.07 -4.98 11.77
C LEU A 157 3.42 -3.59 11.63
N ASP A 158 3.63 -2.70 12.60
CA ASP A 158 3.00 -1.37 12.66
C ASP A 158 3.62 -0.38 11.65
N ASN A 159 4.86 -0.61 11.19
CA ASN A 159 5.51 0.20 10.15
C ASN A 159 5.78 -0.61 8.86
N PRO A 160 4.74 -0.92 8.06
CA PRO A 160 4.88 -1.68 6.81
C PRO A 160 5.76 -0.97 5.76
N PHE A 161 6.03 0.33 5.92
CA PHE A 161 6.82 1.14 4.99
C PHE A 161 8.22 1.53 5.51
N ASP A 162 8.54 1.32 6.80
CA ASP A 162 9.82 1.70 7.43
C ASP A 162 10.55 0.53 8.16
N GLY A 163 9.88 -0.62 8.36
CA GLY A 163 10.43 -1.80 9.06
C GLY A 163 11.10 -2.85 8.16
N TYR A 164 11.80 -3.82 8.76
CA TYR A 164 12.52 -4.94 8.10
C TYR A 164 11.65 -5.79 7.15
N LEU A 165 10.32 -5.79 7.33
CA LEU A 165 9.32 -6.36 6.44
C LEU A 165 8.77 -5.27 5.51
N ARG A 166 9.66 -4.62 4.75
CA ARG A 166 9.27 -3.57 3.80
C ARG A 166 8.27 -4.14 2.82
N VAL A 167 7.07 -3.57 2.79
CA VAL A 167 6.27 -3.60 1.57
C VAL A 167 7.09 -2.84 0.54
N THR A 168 7.45 -3.50 -0.55
CA THR A 168 8.26 -2.87 -1.59
C THR A 168 7.41 -2.60 -2.84
N PRO A 169 7.74 -1.55 -3.63
CA PRO A 169 6.99 -1.19 -4.83
C PRO A 169 7.28 -2.15 -6.01
N GLU A 170 7.76 -3.35 -5.74
CA GLU A 170 8.22 -4.33 -6.73
C GLU A 170 7.12 -4.73 -7.72
N PRO A 171 5.86 -4.95 -7.31
CA PRO A 171 4.77 -5.19 -8.25
C PRO A 171 4.56 -4.04 -9.24
N LEU A 172 4.68 -2.78 -8.78
CA LEU A 172 4.55 -1.60 -9.64
C LEU A 172 5.75 -1.48 -10.60
N ARG A 173 6.97 -1.77 -10.13
CA ARG A 173 8.17 -1.79 -10.98
C ARG A 173 8.06 -2.84 -12.09
N GLY A 174 7.63 -4.06 -11.75
CA GLY A 174 7.48 -5.13 -12.74
C GLY A 174 6.48 -4.79 -13.84
N ILE A 175 5.44 -4.01 -13.53
CA ILE A 175 4.49 -3.52 -14.54
C ILE A 175 5.08 -2.40 -15.36
N LEU A 176 5.80 -1.46 -14.75
CA LEU A 176 6.45 -0.38 -15.48
C LEU A 176 7.47 -0.93 -16.49
N GLU A 177 8.25 -1.95 -16.12
CA GLU A 177 9.16 -2.66 -17.03
C GLU A 177 8.41 -3.35 -18.19
N ARG A 178 7.26 -3.98 -17.91
CA ARG A 178 6.42 -4.57 -18.96
C ARG A 178 5.85 -3.53 -19.91
N LEU A 179 5.43 -2.36 -19.41
CA LEU A 179 4.94 -1.27 -20.24
C LEU A 179 6.05 -0.70 -21.12
N ASP A 180 7.28 -0.60 -20.61
CA ASP A 180 8.45 -0.12 -21.34
C ASP A 180 8.90 -1.11 -22.43
N GLY A 181 8.83 -2.41 -22.16
CA GLY A 181 9.20 -3.46 -23.12
C GLY A 181 8.28 -3.53 -24.34
N ILE A 182 6.99 -3.23 -24.20
CA ILE A 182 5.98 -3.33 -25.26
C ILE A 182 6.14 -2.27 -26.35
N GLU A 183 6.72 -1.10 -26.07
CA GLU A 183 7.01 -0.06 -27.08
C GLU A 183 8.29 -0.32 -27.89
N SER A 184 9.14 -1.25 -27.45
CA SER A 184 10.41 -1.59 -28.11
C SER A 184 10.29 -2.70 -29.15
N SER A 185 9.11 -3.31 -29.32
CA SER A 185 8.78 -4.39 -30.26
C SER A 185 7.79 -3.93 -31.31
#